data_AF-A0A8T5HR73-F1
#
_entry.id   AF-A0A8T5HR73-F1
#
_cell.length_a   1.000
_cell.length_b   1.000
_cell.length_c   1.000
_cell.angle_alpha   90.00
_cell.angle_beta   90.00
_cell.angle_gamma   90.00
#
_symmetry.space_group_name_H-M   'P 1'
#
loop_
_entity.id
_entity.type
_entity.pdbx_description
1 polymer ?
#
loop_
_entity_poly.entity_id
_entity_poly.type
_entity_poly.pdbx_seq_one_letter_code
_entity_poly.pdbx_strand_id
1 'polypeptide(L)'
;MGIMNEIMEFPDYSVGEKAMVYGGMVGGALAPIVAIRYTIFLGLNGNPAEELFAWGGSLFLNISTIVAPVYVAGMGGVVGDMAASASRRNRLSEQSELEK
;
A
#
# COMPACT_ATOMS: atom_id res chain seq x y z
N MET A 1 -12.56 14.76 10.10
CA MET A 1 -12.28 13.55 10.91
C MET A 1 -11.66 12.55 9.97
N GLY A 2 -10.35 12.34 10.11
CA GLY A 2 -9.52 11.78 9.06
C GLY A 2 -9.49 10.25 9.08
N ILE A 3 -9.23 9.70 7.90
CA ILE A 3 -8.89 8.31 7.55
C ILE A 3 -7.97 7.63 8.60
N MET A 4 -7.17 8.43 9.32
CA MET A 4 -6.33 8.02 10.44
C MET A 4 -7.08 7.36 11.61
N ASN A 5 -8.35 7.74 11.88
CA ASN A 5 -9.14 7.18 12.98
C ASN A 5 -9.71 5.79 12.63
N GLU A 6 -10.10 5.54 11.38
CA GLU A 6 -10.63 4.23 10.95
C GLU A 6 -9.53 3.15 10.92
N ILE A 7 -8.26 3.51 10.69
CA ILE A 7 -7.17 2.53 10.69
C ILE A 7 -6.82 2.07 12.12
N MET A 8 -7.24 2.82 13.16
CA MET A 8 -7.19 2.37 14.55
C MET A 8 -8.38 1.46 14.94
N GLU A 9 -9.32 1.17 14.05
CA GLU A 9 -10.55 0.39 14.32
C GLU A 9 -10.46 -1.11 13.99
N PHE A 10 -9.26 -1.68 13.85
CA PHE A 10 -9.09 -3.14 13.79
C PHE A 10 -8.55 -3.72 15.11
N PRO A 11 -9.28 -3.65 16.23
CA PRO A 11 -8.82 -4.20 17.51
C PRO A 11 -8.62 -5.72 17.42
N ASP A 12 -9.39 -6.40 16.57
CA ASP A 12 -9.40 -7.86 16.45
C ASP A 12 -8.29 -8.44 15.56
N TYR A 13 -7.56 -7.59 14.84
CA TYR A 13 -6.48 -8.02 13.96
C TYR A 13 -5.18 -8.27 14.73
N SER A 14 -4.53 -9.39 14.41
CA SER A 14 -3.17 -9.67 14.84
C SER A 14 -2.19 -8.66 14.25
N VAL A 15 -0.98 -8.61 14.81
CA VAL A 15 0.09 -7.74 14.29
C VAL A 15 0.38 -8.01 12.81
N GLY A 16 0.37 -9.28 12.38
CA GLY A 16 0.57 -9.67 10.98
C GLY A 16 -0.56 -9.19 10.07
N GLU A 17 -1.81 -9.29 10.53
CA GLU A 17 -3.00 -8.81 9.80
C GLU A 17 -2.97 -7.29 9.64
N LYS A 18 -2.60 -6.54 10.70
CA LYS A 18 -2.39 -5.09 10.62
C LYS A 18 -1.28 -4.73 9.64
N ALA A 19 -0.18 -5.47 9.63
CA ALA A 19 0.91 -5.25 8.70
C ALA A 19 0.48 -5.43 7.23
N MET A 20 -0.45 -6.33 6.93
CA MET A 20 -1.03 -6.46 5.58
C MET A 20 -1.80 -5.21 5.16
N VAL A 21 -2.62 -4.63 6.06
CA VAL A 21 -3.36 -3.39 5.80
C VAL A 21 -2.39 -2.23 5.52
N TYR A 22 -1.45 -1.98 6.42
CA TYR A 22 -0.46 -0.92 6.25
C TYR A 22 0.43 -1.14 5.03
N GLY A 23 0.85 -2.39 4.80
CA GLY A 23 1.63 -2.76 3.62
C GLY A 23 0.87 -2.50 2.32
N GLY A 24 -0.43 -2.79 2.30
CA GLY A 24 -1.33 -2.44 1.22
C GLY A 24 -1.38 -0.92 0.99
N MET A 25 -1.59 -0.13 2.04
CA MET A 25 -1.61 1.33 1.93
C MET A 25 -0.30 1.91 1.38
N VAL A 26 0.84 1.45 1.91
CA VAL A 26 2.17 1.89 1.47
C VAL A 26 2.40 1.46 0.03
N GLY A 27 2.06 0.22 -0.33
CA GLY A 27 2.14 -0.28 -1.70
C GLY A 27 1.30 0.57 -2.66
N GLY A 28 0.08 0.92 -2.27
CA GLY A 28 -0.79 1.81 -3.03
C GLY A 28 -0.21 3.22 -3.19
N ALA A 29 0.41 3.79 -2.16
CA ALA A 29 1.05 5.10 -2.25
C ALA A 29 2.28 5.10 -3.17
N LEU A 30 3.03 4.00 -3.23
CA LEU A 30 4.24 3.86 -4.06
C LEU A 30 3.96 3.48 -5.51
N ALA A 31 2.88 2.73 -5.76
CA ALA A 31 2.48 2.27 -7.09
C ALA A 31 2.48 3.38 -8.17
N PRO A 32 1.88 4.57 -7.95
CA PRO A 32 1.89 5.63 -8.97
C PRO A 32 3.30 6.23 -9.20
N ILE A 33 4.17 6.27 -8.18
CA ILE A 33 5.56 6.72 -8.35
C ILE A 33 6.31 5.79 -9.30
N VAL A 34 6.17 4.48 -9.06
CA VAL A 34 6.77 3.44 -9.89
C VAL A 34 6.18 3.47 -11.30
N ALA A 35 4.86 3.64 -11.42
CA ALA A 35 4.20 3.77 -12.71
C ALA A 35 4.76 4.95 -13.50
N ILE A 36 4.82 6.15 -12.91
CA ILE A 36 5.37 7.36 -13.55
C ILE A 36 6.83 7.13 -13.98
N ARG A 37 7.65 6.49 -13.14
CA ARG A 37 9.04 6.17 -13.44
C ARG A 37 9.19 5.37 -14.73
N TYR A 38 8.31 4.39 -14.93
CA TYR A 38 8.35 3.47 -16.07
C TYR A 38 7.43 3.87 -17.23
N THR A 39 6.61 4.91 -17.11
CA THR A 39 5.80 5.42 -18.22
C THR A 39 6.33 6.72 -18.80
N ILE A 40 6.86 7.63 -17.97
CA ILE A 40 7.29 8.97 -18.39
C ILE A 40 8.81 9.03 -18.63
N PHE A 41 9.59 8.44 -17.72
CA PHE A 41 11.05 8.49 -17.77
C PHE A 41 11.64 7.22 -18.39
N LEU A 42 10.91 6.59 -19.31
CA LEU A 42 11.34 5.38 -20.00
C LEU A 42 12.66 5.64 -20.73
N GLY A 43 13.69 4.83 -20.44
CA GLY A 43 14.99 4.94 -21.10
C GLY A 43 16.00 5.86 -20.41
N LEU A 44 15.64 6.56 -19.33
CA LEU A 44 16.60 7.19 -18.43
C LEU A 44 17.25 6.15 -17.50
N ASN A 45 17.94 5.18 -18.10
CA ASN A 45 18.59 4.07 -17.43
C ASN A 45 20.01 3.97 -18.00
N GLY A 46 21.03 4.22 -17.17
CA GLY A 46 22.43 4.08 -17.65
C GLY A 46 23.46 4.81 -16.81
N ASN A 47 23.09 5.93 -16.18
CA ASN A 47 23.94 6.66 -15.24
C ASN A 47 23.17 6.95 -13.93
N PRO A 48 23.79 6.78 -12.75
CA PRO A 48 23.19 7.15 -11.46
C PRO A 48 22.53 8.54 -11.40
N ALA A 49 23.06 9.53 -12.11
CA ALA A 49 22.47 10.87 -12.15
C ALA A 49 21.11 10.91 -12.88
N GLU A 50 20.98 10.18 -13.99
CA GLU A 50 19.74 10.07 -14.75
C GLU A 50 18.68 9.27 -13.99
N GLU A 51 19.11 8.20 -13.31
CA GLU A 51 18.25 7.43 -12.40
C GLU A 51 17.72 8.30 -11.26
N LEU A 52 18.58 9.07 -10.58
CA LEU A 52 18.18 9.99 -9.52
C LEU A 52 17.20 11.05 -10.03
N PHE A 53 17.44 11.60 -11.21
CA PHE A 53 16.53 12.54 -11.85
C PHE A 53 15.17 11.89 -12.15
N ALA A 54 15.16 10.70 -12.73
CA ALA A 54 13.94 9.99 -13.09
C ALA A 54 13.11 9.63 -11.85
N TRP A 55 13.73 9.13 -10.78
CA TRP A 55 13.06 8.84 -9.51
C TRP A 55 12.57 10.10 -8.80
N GLY A 56 13.40 11.15 -8.73
CA GLY A 56 13.02 12.44 -8.16
C GLY A 56 11.87 13.11 -8.90
N GLY A 57 11.91 13.10 -10.24
CA GLY A 57 10.85 13.61 -11.10
C GLY A 57 9.56 12.82 -10.94
N SER A 58 9.64 11.50 -10.80
CA SER A 58 8.47 10.64 -10.56
C SER A 58 7.79 10.94 -9.24
N LEU A 59 8.58 11.13 -8.17
CA LEU A 59 8.07 11.54 -6.87
C LEU A 59 7.42 12.93 -6.93
N PHE A 60 8.06 13.89 -7.59
CA PHE A 60 7.53 15.25 -7.75
C PHE A 60 6.18 15.25 -8.50
N LEU A 61 6.10 14.55 -9.62
CA LEU A 61 4.86 14.42 -10.39
C LEU A 61 3.76 13.73 -9.58
N ASN A 62 4.11 12.69 -8.82
CA ASN A 62 3.16 12.01 -7.92
C ASN A 62 2.60 12.96 -6.85
N ILE A 63 3.46 13.74 -6.17
CA ILE A 63 3.02 14.69 -5.13
C ILE A 63 2.21 15.85 -5.76
N SER A 64 2.62 16.34 -6.92
CA SER A 64 1.94 17.45 -7.61
C SER A 64 0.49 17.12 -8.00
N THR A 65 0.15 15.84 -8.07
CA THR A 65 -1.18 15.35 -8.43
C THR A 65 -2.04 14.94 -7.22
N ILE A 66 -1.62 15.28 -5.98
CA ILE A 66 -2.20 15.11 -4.61
C ILE A 66 -3.36 14.11 -4.45
N VAL A 67 -4.41 14.27 -5.24
CA VAL A 67 -5.55 13.37 -5.40
C VAL A 67 -5.12 11.93 -5.72
N ALA A 68 -4.32 11.69 -6.77
CA ALA A 68 -4.00 10.33 -7.19
C ALA A 68 -3.28 9.48 -6.11
N PRO A 69 -2.25 9.98 -5.39
CA PRO A 69 -1.62 9.24 -4.29
C PRO A 69 -2.58 8.82 -3.17
N VAL A 70 -3.51 9.70 -2.77
CA VAL A 70 -4.43 9.44 -1.65
C VAL A 70 -5.44 8.35 -2.01
N TYR A 71 -6.00 8.42 -3.22
CA TYR A 71 -6.95 7.41 -3.70
C TYR A 71 -6.30 6.04 -3.87
N VAL A 72 -5.09 5.97 -4.44
CA VAL A 72 -4.41 4.68 -4.67
C VAL A 72 -3.89 4.09 -3.35
N ALA A 73 -3.44 4.92 -2.40
CA ALA A 73 -3.12 4.47 -1.05
C ALA A 73 -4.36 3.89 -0.33
N GLY A 74 -5.52 4.54 -0.47
CA GLY A 74 -6.79 4.03 0.05
C GLY A 74 -7.16 2.67 -0.55
N MET A 75 -7.07 2.53 -1.88
CA MET A 75 -7.32 1.24 -2.56
C MET A 75 -6.33 0.15 -2.11
N GLY A 76 -5.07 0.51 -1.95
CA GLY A 76 -4.06 -0.39 -1.40
C GLY A 76 -4.41 -0.86 0.00
N GLY A 77 -4.90 0.03 0.86
CA GLY A 77 -5.39 -0.30 2.19
C GLY A 77 -6.56 -1.29 2.17
N VAL A 78 -7.53 -1.09 1.26
CA VAL A 78 -8.64 -2.04 1.07
C VAL A 78 -8.14 -3.42 0.65
N VAL A 79 -7.19 -3.50 -0.29
CA VAL A 79 -6.59 -4.79 -0.68
C VAL A 79 -5.87 -5.46 0.49
N GLY A 80 -5.13 -4.67 1.27
CA GLY A 80 -4.48 -5.14 2.49
C GLY A 80 -5.48 -5.66 3.53
N ASP A 81 -6.62 -5.00 3.70
CA ASP A 81 -7.71 -5.42 4.58
C ASP A 81 -8.39 -6.70 4.10
N MET A 82 -8.60 -6.86 2.79
CA MET A 82 -9.11 -8.12 2.23
C MET A 82 -8.16 -9.30 2.53
N ALA A 83 -6.85 -9.08 2.43
CA ALA A 83 -5.85 -10.09 2.77
C ALA A 83 -5.84 -10.40 4.28
N ALA A 84 -5.88 -9.37 5.12
CA ALA A 84 -5.97 -9.50 6.58
C ALA A 84 -7.23 -10.25 7.01
N SER A 85 -8.38 -9.91 6.43
CA SER A 85 -9.66 -10.59 6.64
C SER A 85 -9.59 -12.07 6.27
N ALA A 86 -8.95 -12.42 5.14
CA ALA A 86 -8.78 -13.82 4.74
C ALA A 86 -7.89 -14.59 5.73
N SER A 87 -6.76 -14.00 6.14
CA SER A 87 -5.88 -14.56 7.18
C SER A 87 -6.64 -14.80 8.49
N ARG A 88 -7.43 -13.82 8.94
CA ARG A 88 -8.23 -13.92 10.16
C ARG A 88 -9.22 -15.07 10.09
N ARG A 89 -9.94 -15.21 8.97
CA ARG A 89 -10.91 -16.30 8.79
C ARG A 89 -10.26 -17.67 8.95
N ASN A 90 -9.09 -17.87 8.34
CA ASN A 90 -8.36 -19.14 8.44
C ASN A 90 -7.92 -19.44 9.89
N ARG A 91 -7.40 -18.43 10.59
CA ARG A 91 -7.00 -18.56 11.99
C ARG A 91 -8.17 -18.92 12.90
N LEU A 92 -9.33 -18.28 12.72
CA LEU A 92 -10.52 -18.56 13.52
C LEU A 92 -11.10 -19.94 13.22
N SER A 93 -11.07 -20.39 11.96
CA SER A 93 -11.50 -21.76 11.63
C SER A 93 -10.59 -22.80 12.28
N GLU A 94 -9.26 -22.62 12.24
CA GLU A 94 -8.31 -23.53 12.89
C GLU A 94 -8.52 -23.61 14.40
N GLN A 95 -8.77 -22.48 15.06
CA GLN A 95 -9.10 -22.46 16.50
C GLN A 95 -10.39 -23.23 16.81
N SER A 96 -11.43 -23.09 15.96
CA SER A 96 -12.69 -23.82 16.15
C SER A 96 -12.59 -25.33 15.94
N GLU A 97 -11.62 -25.80 15.15
CA GLU A 97 -11.34 -27.22 14.95
C GLU A 97 -10.56 -27.82 16.11
N LEU A 98 -9.67 -27.05 16.74
CA LEU A 98 -8.91 -27.46 17.92
C LEU A 98 -9.74 -27.55 19.20
N GLU A 99 -10.88 -26.86 19.25
CA GLU A 99 -11.82 -26.86 20.38
C GLU A 99 -12.88 -27.97 20.34
N LYS A 100 -12.88 -28.81 19.28
CA LYS A 100 -13.78 -29.97 19.12
C LYS A 100 -13.10 -31.28 19.52
#